data_AF-A0A3B0Z7R2-F1
#
_entry.id   AF-A0A3B0Z7R2-F1
#
_cell.length_a   1.000
_cell.length_b   1.000
_cell.length_c   1.000
_cell.angle_alpha   90.00
_cell.angle_beta   90.00
_cell.angle_gamma   90.00
#
_symmetry.space_group_name_H-M   'P 1'
#
loop_
_entity.id
_entity.type
_entity.pdbx_description
1 polymer ?
#
loop_
_entity_poly.entity_id
_entity_poly.type
_entity_poly.pdbx_seq_one_letter_code
_entity_poly.pdbx_strand_id
1 'polypeptide(L)'
;MIEVLKNKQKLLASEAIFLTLQKNMRTKKRNCLFFVHGFNNDFKDVLERAHFFEKNYGVEVVVFTWPANGGGIKGVVSYKSDKREAQLSVNALDRTFEKLSQYFIDHRTSACNQSFSLVMHSMGNYLFKNLMKSSVYGGETLLFDNIIMAAADVNNKDHEEWVDRIAFRKRLYIMINEDDSALLTSRLKFGEKQRARLGHYTRNLNSNSAVYIDFTNAKHVKRSHAYFEDAIKNKNVKDVFQKAFNGERAEKGLLYEAEMNAYSVV
;
A
#
# COMPACT_ATOMS: atom_id res chain seq x y z
N MET A 1 -16.04 -23.60 1.42
CA MET A 1 -15.38 -22.62 2.30
C MET A 1 -14.82 -23.36 3.51
N ILE A 2 -13.64 -22.98 4.00
CA ILE A 2 -13.02 -23.64 5.17
C ILE A 2 -13.65 -23.05 6.44
N GLU A 3 -14.19 -23.91 7.29
CA GLU A 3 -14.78 -23.54 8.58
C GLU A 3 -13.89 -24.01 9.73
N VAL A 4 -13.89 -23.27 10.83
CA VAL A 4 -13.15 -23.59 12.05
C VAL A 4 -14.05 -23.41 13.27
N LEU A 5 -13.78 -24.18 14.32
CA LEU A 5 -14.45 -24.03 15.61
C LEU A 5 -13.69 -23.02 16.47
N LYS A 6 -14.33 -21.90 16.82
CA LYS A 6 -13.82 -20.90 17.77
C LYS A 6 -14.89 -20.66 18.83
N ASN A 7 -14.56 -20.87 20.10
CA ASN A 7 -15.51 -20.75 21.22
C ASN A 7 -16.82 -21.55 21.03
N LYS A 8 -16.74 -22.77 20.46
CA LYS A 8 -17.89 -23.64 20.13
C LYS A 8 -18.83 -23.11 19.04
N GLN A 9 -18.49 -22.00 18.37
CA GLN A 9 -19.19 -21.51 17.19
C GLN A 9 -18.41 -21.91 15.92
N LYS A 10 -19.15 -22.34 14.89
CA LYS A 10 -18.61 -22.63 13.57
C LYS A 10 -18.51 -21.32 12.79
N LEU A 11 -17.29 -20.92 12.44
CA LEU A 11 -17.00 -19.68 11.71
C LEU A 11 -16.23 -19.99 10.43
N LEU A 12 -16.30 -19.09 9.45
CA LEU A 12 -15.35 -19.12 8.33
C LEU A 12 -13.94 -18.92 8.87
N ALA A 13 -12.95 -19.60 8.30
CA ALA A 13 -11.55 -19.44 8.70
C ALA A 13 -11.09 -17.97 8.63
N SER A 14 -11.50 -17.25 7.58
CA SER A 14 -11.22 -15.81 7.41
C SER A 14 -11.85 -14.94 8.51
N GLU A 15 -13.05 -15.30 8.98
CA GLU A 15 -13.73 -14.59 10.07
C GLU A 15 -13.05 -14.87 11.42
N ALA A 16 -12.68 -16.13 11.66
CA ALA A 16 -11.95 -16.51 12.85
C ALA A 16 -10.60 -15.78 12.96
N ILE A 17 -9.89 -15.60 11.83
CA ILE A 17 -8.66 -14.82 11.74
C ILE A 17 -8.93 -13.33 11.96
N PHE A 18 -9.96 -12.75 11.33
CA PHE A 18 -10.37 -11.36 11.55
C PHE A 18 -10.58 -11.06 13.05
N LEU A 19 -11.34 -11.91 13.75
CA LEU A 19 -11.59 -11.77 15.19
C LEU A 19 -10.32 -11.97 16.04
N THR A 20 -9.39 -12.82 15.61
CA THR A 20 -8.10 -12.99 16.30
C THR A 20 -7.22 -11.75 16.14
N LEU A 21 -7.17 -11.20 14.94
CA LEU A 21 -6.45 -9.96 14.63
C LEU A 21 -7.02 -8.79 15.44
N GLN A 22 -8.34 -8.62 15.45
CA GLN A 22 -9.00 -7.58 16.26
C GLN A 22 -8.68 -7.74 17.76
N LYS A 23 -8.66 -8.97 18.28
CA LYS A 23 -8.22 -9.23 19.65
C LYS A 23 -6.78 -8.81 19.88
N ASN A 24 -5.85 -9.15 18.97
CA ASN A 24 -4.44 -8.78 19.08
C ASN A 24 -4.24 -7.27 19.04
N MET A 25 -4.92 -6.58 18.13
CA MET A 25 -4.91 -5.11 18.02
C MET A 25 -5.27 -4.47 19.36
N ARG A 26 -6.31 -4.98 20.03
CA ARG A 26 -6.73 -4.51 21.37
C ARG A 26 -5.72 -4.84 22.47
N THR A 27 -5.29 -6.09 22.58
CA THR A 27 -4.43 -6.54 23.69
C THR A 27 -3.03 -5.97 23.62
N LYS A 28 -2.46 -5.87 22.41
CA LYS A 28 -1.13 -5.31 22.17
C LYS A 28 -1.14 -3.80 21.96
N LYS A 29 -2.32 -3.18 21.89
CA LYS A 29 -2.53 -1.75 21.57
C LYS A 29 -1.85 -1.35 20.25
N ARG A 30 -2.02 -2.17 19.21
CA ARG A 30 -1.41 -1.97 17.89
C ARG A 30 -2.47 -1.69 16.84
N ASN A 31 -2.16 -0.79 15.91
CA ASN A 31 -2.98 -0.57 14.71
C ASN A 31 -2.75 -1.72 13.70
N CYS A 32 -3.56 -1.77 12.64
CA CYS A 32 -3.40 -2.78 11.60
C CYS A 32 -3.03 -2.15 10.25
N LEU A 33 -2.20 -2.85 9.51
CA LEU A 33 -1.74 -2.48 8.17
C LEU A 33 -2.10 -3.58 7.17
N PHE A 34 -2.93 -3.25 6.19
CA PHE A 34 -3.16 -4.11 5.04
C PHE A 34 -2.07 -3.83 3.99
N PHE A 35 -1.31 -4.86 3.63
CA PHE A 35 -0.16 -4.74 2.74
C PHE A 35 -0.41 -5.43 1.40
N VAL A 36 -0.26 -4.67 0.31
CA VAL A 36 -0.24 -5.16 -1.07
C VAL A 36 1.19 -5.04 -1.62
N HIS A 37 1.82 -6.18 -1.90
CA HIS A 37 3.21 -6.23 -2.36
C HIS A 37 3.38 -5.87 -3.84
N GLY A 38 4.63 -5.60 -4.22
CA GLY A 38 5.05 -5.30 -5.59
C GLY A 38 5.52 -6.53 -6.39
N PHE A 39 6.12 -6.25 -7.56
CA PHE A 39 6.72 -7.23 -8.47
C PHE A 39 7.85 -8.04 -7.81
N ASN A 40 8.04 -9.27 -8.27
CA ASN A 40 9.17 -10.16 -7.94
C ASN A 40 9.32 -10.43 -6.43
N ASN A 41 8.21 -10.73 -5.76
CA ASN A 41 8.20 -11.23 -4.39
C ASN A 41 7.53 -12.60 -4.40
N ASP A 42 8.18 -13.60 -3.83
CA ASP A 42 7.53 -14.86 -3.51
C ASP A 42 6.76 -14.75 -2.18
N PHE A 43 6.04 -15.82 -1.81
CA PHE A 43 5.23 -15.79 -0.59
C PHE A 43 6.07 -15.59 0.68
N LYS A 44 7.30 -16.12 0.72
CA LYS A 44 8.21 -15.98 1.85
C LYS A 44 8.68 -14.53 1.98
N ASP A 45 9.06 -13.90 0.88
CA ASP A 45 9.46 -12.48 0.85
C ASP A 45 8.34 -11.58 1.41
N VAL A 46 7.09 -11.86 1.03
CA VAL A 46 5.92 -11.11 1.52
C VAL A 46 5.72 -11.27 3.03
N LEU A 47 5.93 -12.47 3.57
CA LEU A 47 5.83 -12.72 5.01
C LEU A 47 6.99 -12.08 5.79
N GLU A 48 8.21 -12.12 5.27
CA GLU A 48 9.36 -11.44 5.87
C GLU A 48 9.15 -9.92 5.92
N ARG A 49 8.59 -9.35 4.85
CA ARG A 49 8.20 -7.94 4.80
C ARG A 49 7.09 -7.60 5.80
N ALA A 50 6.09 -8.46 5.94
CA ALA A 50 5.06 -8.29 6.96
C ALA A 50 5.68 -8.28 8.37
N HIS A 51 6.55 -9.24 8.66
CA HIS A 51 7.25 -9.30 9.94
C HIS A 51 8.12 -8.04 10.18
N PHE A 52 8.78 -7.52 9.14
CA PHE A 52 9.50 -6.26 9.23
C PHE A 52 8.59 -5.12 9.68
N PHE A 53 7.40 -4.99 9.09
CA PHE A 53 6.44 -3.95 9.48
C PHE A 53 5.99 -4.10 10.95
N GLU A 54 5.67 -5.32 11.38
CA GLU A 54 5.26 -5.58 12.77
C GLU A 54 6.35 -5.20 13.78
N LYS A 55 7.61 -5.56 13.47
CA LYS A 55 8.76 -5.34 14.34
C LYS A 55 9.15 -3.87 14.42
N ASN A 56 9.11 -3.16 13.30
CA ASN A 56 9.70 -1.83 13.19
C ASN A 56 8.69 -0.68 13.31
N TYR A 57 7.41 -0.94 13.00
CA TYR A 57 6.35 0.06 13.01
C TYR A 57 5.22 -0.20 14.02
N GLY A 58 5.29 -1.32 14.75
CA GLY A 58 4.35 -1.60 15.84
C GLY A 58 2.90 -1.82 15.38
N VAL A 59 2.71 -2.32 14.17
CA VAL A 59 1.41 -2.69 13.61
C VAL A 59 1.20 -4.21 13.65
N GLU A 60 -0.05 -4.67 13.58
CA GLU A 60 -0.36 -6.01 13.07
C GLU A 60 -0.51 -5.92 11.54
N VAL A 61 -0.22 -7.00 10.81
CA VAL A 61 -0.21 -6.95 9.33
C VAL A 61 -1.15 -8.00 8.74
N VAL A 62 -1.95 -7.57 7.76
CA VAL A 62 -2.69 -8.45 6.85
C VAL A 62 -2.07 -8.31 5.47
N VAL A 63 -1.69 -9.41 4.86
CA VAL A 63 -1.10 -9.39 3.52
C VAL A 63 -2.11 -9.84 2.47
N PHE A 64 -2.15 -9.13 1.35
CA PHE A 64 -2.75 -9.63 0.11
C PHE A 64 -1.66 -10.06 -0.84
N THR A 65 -1.70 -11.32 -1.26
CA THR A 65 -0.74 -11.87 -2.21
C THR A 65 -1.38 -12.09 -3.57
N TRP A 66 -0.62 -11.81 -4.62
CA TRP A 66 -0.99 -12.03 -6.02
C TRP A 66 0.20 -12.64 -6.78
N PRO A 67 0.00 -13.31 -7.94
CA PRO A 67 1.08 -14.01 -8.64
C PRO A 67 2.11 -13.03 -9.22
N ALA A 68 3.13 -12.70 -8.43
CA ALA A 68 4.15 -11.69 -8.76
C ALA A 68 5.57 -12.26 -8.79
N ASN A 69 5.75 -13.57 -8.99
CA ASN A 69 7.08 -14.20 -8.98
C ASN A 69 7.78 -14.18 -10.35
N GLY A 70 7.26 -13.43 -11.33
CA GLY A 70 7.81 -13.37 -12.67
C GLY A 70 7.75 -14.67 -13.48
N GLY A 71 7.03 -15.70 -13.01
CA GLY A 71 6.88 -16.98 -13.70
C GLY A 71 8.20 -17.74 -13.98
N GLY A 72 9.29 -17.41 -13.26
CA GLY A 72 10.62 -18.00 -13.47
C GLY A 72 11.43 -17.43 -14.64
N ILE A 73 10.92 -16.41 -15.35
CA ILE A 73 11.60 -15.78 -16.50
C ILE A 73 12.16 -14.41 -16.09
N LYS A 74 13.42 -14.11 -16.41
CA LYS A 74 14.03 -12.79 -16.08
C LYS A 74 13.76 -11.75 -17.18
N GLY A 75 13.51 -10.49 -16.79
CA GLY A 75 13.52 -9.33 -17.71
C GLY A 75 12.16 -8.69 -18.01
N VAL A 76 11.99 -8.19 -19.24
CA VAL A 76 10.78 -7.44 -19.68
C VAL A 76 9.56 -8.36 -19.83
N VAL A 77 9.77 -9.63 -20.16
CA VAL A 77 8.71 -10.63 -20.36
C VAL A 77 7.98 -10.92 -19.04
N SER A 78 8.72 -11.14 -17.94
CA SER A 78 8.11 -11.32 -16.62
C SER A 78 7.42 -10.06 -16.11
N TYR A 79 7.96 -8.88 -16.40
CA TYR A 79 7.30 -7.63 -16.06
C TYR A 79 5.94 -7.44 -16.76
N LYS A 80 5.84 -7.78 -18.06
CA LYS A 80 4.55 -7.76 -18.78
C LYS A 80 3.59 -8.85 -18.30
N SER A 81 4.12 -10.05 -18.02
CA SER A 81 3.34 -11.16 -17.47
C SER A 81 2.72 -10.76 -16.14
N ASP A 82 3.51 -10.23 -15.21
CA ASP A 82 3.02 -9.88 -13.88
C ASP A 82 2.06 -8.68 -13.92
N LYS A 83 2.18 -7.76 -14.90
CA LYS A 83 1.12 -6.75 -15.11
C LYS A 83 -0.22 -7.38 -15.51
N ARG A 84 -0.19 -8.42 -16.34
CA ARG A 84 -1.39 -9.17 -16.70
C ARG A 84 -1.94 -9.92 -15.49
N GLU A 85 -1.10 -10.58 -14.70
CA GLU A 85 -1.51 -11.27 -13.48
C GLU A 85 -2.07 -10.31 -12.43
N ALA A 86 -1.49 -9.11 -12.29
CA ALA A 86 -2.05 -8.04 -11.47
C ALA A 86 -3.46 -7.65 -11.96
N GLN A 87 -3.67 -7.47 -13.27
CA GLN A 87 -5.00 -7.19 -13.80
C GLN A 87 -6.00 -8.32 -13.54
N LEU A 88 -5.58 -9.58 -13.69
CA LEU A 88 -6.40 -10.75 -13.39
C LEU A 88 -6.71 -10.90 -11.89
N SER A 89 -5.89 -10.29 -11.03
CA SER A 89 -6.06 -10.31 -9.57
C SER A 89 -6.98 -9.22 -9.04
N VAL A 90 -7.48 -8.29 -9.87
CA VAL A 90 -8.38 -7.19 -9.45
C VAL A 90 -9.61 -7.72 -8.72
N ASN A 91 -10.30 -8.71 -9.29
CA ASN A 91 -11.49 -9.30 -8.67
C ASN A 91 -11.18 -10.05 -7.36
N ALA A 92 -9.94 -10.52 -7.17
CA ALA A 92 -9.54 -11.14 -5.91
C ALA A 92 -9.30 -10.08 -4.82
N LEU A 93 -8.69 -8.96 -5.17
CA LEU A 93 -8.50 -7.83 -4.25
C LEU A 93 -9.85 -7.22 -3.85
N ASP A 94 -10.72 -6.98 -4.83
CA ASP A 94 -12.07 -6.45 -4.64
C ASP A 94 -12.89 -7.28 -3.64
N ARG A 95 -13.05 -8.59 -3.92
CA ARG A 95 -13.73 -9.53 -3.01
C ARG A 95 -13.10 -9.59 -1.62
N THR A 96 -11.79 -9.33 -1.50
CA THR A 96 -11.13 -9.27 -0.19
C THR A 96 -11.61 -8.04 0.59
N PHE A 97 -11.71 -6.88 -0.06
CA PHE A 97 -12.24 -5.65 0.57
C PHE A 97 -13.73 -5.75 0.87
N GLU A 98 -14.54 -6.32 -0.01
CA GLU A 98 -15.95 -6.60 0.26
C GLU A 98 -16.10 -7.51 1.49
N LYS A 99 -15.30 -8.58 1.55
CA LYS A 99 -15.36 -9.54 2.67
C LYS A 99 -14.93 -8.91 4.00
N LEU A 100 -13.87 -8.09 3.97
CA LEU A 100 -13.45 -7.30 5.14
C LEU A 100 -14.57 -6.35 5.57
N SER A 101 -15.16 -5.61 4.63
CA SER A 101 -16.25 -4.67 4.90
C SER A 101 -17.43 -5.37 5.57
N GLN A 102 -17.81 -6.56 5.08
CA GLN A 102 -18.85 -7.38 5.70
C GLN A 102 -18.49 -7.74 7.16
N TYR A 103 -17.26 -8.15 7.43
CA TYR A 103 -16.82 -8.45 8.81
C TYR A 103 -16.81 -7.23 9.72
N PHE A 104 -16.47 -6.04 9.22
CA PHE A 104 -16.62 -4.80 10.00
C PHE A 104 -18.08 -4.53 10.36
N ILE A 105 -19.03 -4.81 9.47
CA ILE A 105 -20.48 -4.64 9.70
C ILE A 105 -21.02 -5.67 10.70
N ASP A 106 -20.65 -6.95 10.50
CA ASP A 106 -21.12 -8.07 11.32
C ASP A 106 -20.62 -7.96 12.77
N HIS A 107 -19.37 -7.51 12.94
CA HIS A 107 -18.71 -7.41 14.25
C HIS A 107 -18.64 -5.98 14.80
N ARG A 108 -19.50 -5.07 14.32
CA ARG A 108 -19.50 -3.65 14.71
C ARG A 108 -19.66 -3.42 16.22
N THR A 109 -20.33 -4.31 16.94
CA THR A 109 -20.51 -4.24 18.39
C THR A 109 -19.24 -4.56 19.18
N SER A 110 -18.27 -5.22 18.53
CA SER A 110 -16.93 -5.52 19.06
C SER A 110 -15.87 -4.57 18.51
N ALA A 111 -16.28 -3.44 17.92
CA ALA A 111 -15.37 -2.45 17.35
C ALA A 111 -14.32 -1.98 18.37
N CYS A 112 -13.15 -1.64 17.85
CA CYS A 112 -12.02 -1.17 18.63
C CYS A 112 -11.49 0.14 18.04
N ASN A 113 -10.85 0.98 18.86
CA ASN A 113 -10.40 2.32 18.44
C ASN A 113 -9.04 2.31 17.70
N GLN A 114 -8.56 1.14 17.29
CA GLN A 114 -7.32 1.01 16.52
C GLN A 114 -7.57 1.42 15.06
N SER A 115 -6.58 2.07 14.45
CA SER A 115 -6.62 2.45 13.05
C SER A 115 -6.35 1.25 12.14
N PHE A 116 -6.91 1.28 10.94
CA PHE A 116 -6.64 0.31 9.89
C PHE A 116 -6.20 1.02 8.62
N SER A 117 -4.94 0.85 8.22
CA SER A 117 -4.36 1.54 7.05
C SER A 117 -4.03 0.55 5.93
N LEU A 118 -4.00 1.02 4.69
CA LEU A 118 -3.58 0.28 3.51
C LEU A 118 -2.24 0.81 3.02
N VAL A 119 -1.27 -0.07 2.75
CA VAL A 119 -0.06 0.29 2.00
C VAL A 119 0.08 -0.59 0.77
N MET A 120 0.35 0.04 -0.37
CA MET A 120 0.70 -0.65 -1.61
C MET A 120 2.09 -0.23 -2.04
N HIS A 121 2.94 -1.21 -2.33
CA HIS A 121 4.31 -0.97 -2.77
C HIS A 121 4.45 -1.23 -4.27
N SER A 122 5.12 -0.32 -4.99
CA SER A 122 5.53 -0.55 -6.38
C SER A 122 4.37 -0.97 -7.27
N MET A 123 4.46 -2.12 -7.94
CA MET A 123 3.43 -2.66 -8.82
C MET A 123 2.12 -3.07 -8.11
N GLY A 124 2.11 -3.16 -6.78
CA GLY A 124 0.86 -3.25 -6.00
C GLY A 124 -0.05 -2.04 -6.25
N ASN A 125 0.53 -0.86 -6.54
CA ASN A 125 -0.22 0.33 -6.94
C ASN A 125 -0.82 0.19 -8.35
N TYR A 126 -0.19 -0.58 -9.24
CA TYR A 126 -0.76 -0.87 -10.56
C TYR A 126 -1.99 -1.77 -10.43
N LEU A 127 -1.92 -2.83 -9.62
CA LEU A 127 -3.08 -3.65 -9.26
C LEU A 127 -4.23 -2.77 -8.73
N PHE A 128 -3.92 -1.92 -7.72
CA PHE A 128 -4.92 -1.05 -7.11
C PHE A 128 -5.50 -0.01 -8.08
N LYS A 129 -4.69 0.59 -8.95
CA LYS A 129 -5.17 1.48 -10.02
C LYS A 129 -6.18 0.78 -10.92
N ASN A 130 -5.94 -0.48 -11.29
CA ASN A 130 -6.88 -1.22 -12.14
C ASN A 130 -8.19 -1.53 -11.39
N LEU A 131 -8.14 -1.76 -10.06
CA LEU A 131 -9.35 -1.82 -9.23
C LEU A 131 -10.13 -0.49 -9.29
N MET A 132 -9.46 0.65 -9.06
CA MET A 132 -10.13 1.98 -9.10
C MET A 132 -10.74 2.31 -10.47
N LYS A 133 -10.17 1.77 -11.56
CA LYS A 133 -10.69 1.95 -12.93
C LYS A 133 -11.76 0.93 -13.33
N SER A 134 -11.95 -0.14 -12.54
CA SER A 134 -12.95 -1.16 -12.80
C SER A 134 -14.36 -0.68 -12.42
N SER A 135 -15.38 -1.35 -12.98
CA SER A 135 -16.78 -1.13 -12.59
C SER A 135 -17.18 -1.87 -11.31
N VAL A 136 -16.30 -2.72 -10.76
CA VAL A 136 -16.61 -3.49 -9.54
C VAL A 136 -16.38 -2.67 -8.28
N TYR A 137 -15.51 -1.65 -8.34
CA TYR A 137 -15.24 -0.78 -7.20
C TYR A 137 -16.49 0.05 -6.82
N GLY A 138 -17.01 -0.20 -5.62
CA GLY A 138 -18.17 0.45 -5.02
C GLY A 138 -17.84 1.35 -3.82
N GLY A 139 -16.55 1.59 -3.53
CA GLY A 139 -16.11 2.44 -2.41
C GLY A 139 -15.60 1.68 -1.19
N GLU A 140 -15.26 0.41 -1.36
CA GLU A 140 -14.82 -0.52 -0.31
C GLU A 140 -13.58 0.00 0.43
N THR A 141 -12.79 0.88 -0.16
CA THR A 141 -11.60 1.47 0.47
C THR A 141 -11.92 2.43 1.62
N LEU A 142 -13.20 2.83 1.81
CA LEU A 142 -13.66 3.58 2.98
C LEU A 142 -13.41 2.87 4.32
N LEU A 143 -13.06 1.59 4.30
CA LEU A 143 -12.65 0.87 5.51
C LEU A 143 -11.26 1.31 6.03
N PHE A 144 -10.43 1.95 5.18
CA PHE A 144 -9.07 2.36 5.53
C PHE A 144 -9.01 3.81 6.02
N ASP A 145 -8.30 4.00 7.13
CA ASP A 145 -7.96 5.31 7.70
C ASP A 145 -6.98 6.06 6.80
N ASN A 146 -5.76 5.52 6.67
CA ASN A 146 -4.77 6.02 5.73
C ASN A 146 -4.60 5.03 4.58
N ILE A 147 -4.42 5.55 3.38
CA ILE A 147 -4.00 4.79 2.19
C ILE A 147 -2.63 5.32 1.75
N ILE A 148 -1.65 4.43 1.63
CA ILE A 148 -0.25 4.76 1.36
C ILE A 148 0.17 4.13 0.03
N MET A 149 0.47 4.96 -0.96
CA MET A 149 1.05 4.57 -2.23
C MET A 149 2.56 4.75 -2.19
N ALA A 150 3.30 3.71 -1.78
CA ALA A 150 4.75 3.75 -1.64
C ALA A 150 5.45 3.37 -2.95
N ALA A 151 6.33 4.24 -3.45
CA ALA A 151 7.12 4.03 -4.66
C ALA A 151 6.26 3.52 -5.84
N ALA A 152 5.14 4.20 -6.11
CA ALA A 152 4.10 3.69 -7.01
C ALA A 152 4.56 3.49 -8.47
N ASP A 153 4.52 2.24 -8.95
CA ASP A 153 4.83 1.88 -10.35
C ASP A 153 3.59 2.03 -11.26
N VAL A 154 3.10 3.27 -11.34
CA VAL A 154 2.00 3.70 -12.22
C VAL A 154 2.40 5.00 -12.91
N ASN A 155 1.79 5.31 -14.05
CA ASN A 155 2.05 6.58 -14.73
C ASN A 155 1.66 7.77 -13.85
N ASN A 156 2.55 8.76 -13.76
CA ASN A 156 2.29 10.07 -13.17
C ASN A 156 1.29 10.88 -14.01
N LYS A 157 1.39 10.80 -15.35
CA LYS A 157 0.45 11.51 -16.22
C LYS A 157 -1.00 11.02 -15.99
N ASP A 158 -1.92 11.95 -15.80
CA ASP A 158 -3.37 11.73 -15.66
C ASP A 158 -3.72 10.84 -14.45
N HIS A 159 -2.92 10.90 -13.38
CA HIS A 159 -3.13 10.04 -12.22
C HIS A 159 -4.30 10.52 -11.35
N GLU A 160 -4.54 11.83 -11.29
CA GLU A 160 -5.66 12.47 -10.61
C GLU A 160 -7.02 11.88 -11.04
N GLU A 161 -7.19 11.46 -12.31
CA GLU A 161 -8.42 10.85 -12.83
C GLU A 161 -8.92 9.64 -12.04
N TRP A 162 -8.00 8.88 -11.43
CA TRP A 162 -8.33 7.68 -10.67
C TRP A 162 -7.96 7.82 -9.20
N VAL A 163 -6.94 8.63 -8.87
CA VAL A 163 -6.54 8.89 -7.48
C VAL A 163 -7.64 9.67 -6.74
N ASP A 164 -8.27 10.65 -7.38
CA ASP A 164 -9.36 11.43 -6.76
C ASP A 164 -10.67 10.63 -6.59
N ARG A 165 -10.74 9.40 -7.11
CA ARG A 165 -11.86 8.46 -6.89
C ARG A 165 -11.67 7.56 -5.66
N ILE A 166 -10.46 7.54 -5.09
CA ILE A 166 -10.14 6.68 -3.95
C ILE A 166 -10.86 7.22 -2.72
N ALA A 167 -11.72 6.42 -2.11
CA ALA A 167 -12.41 6.78 -0.90
C ALA A 167 -11.59 6.33 0.32
N PHE A 168 -11.40 7.19 1.31
CA PHE A 168 -10.62 6.93 2.52
C PHE A 168 -11.18 7.72 3.71
N ARG A 169 -10.89 7.30 4.95
CA ARG A 169 -11.43 7.99 6.14
C ARG A 169 -10.60 9.17 6.61
N LYS A 170 -9.27 9.12 6.44
CA LYS A 170 -8.36 10.19 6.92
C LYS A 170 -7.52 10.76 5.80
N ARG A 171 -6.55 10.01 5.25
CA ARG A 171 -5.58 10.54 4.27
C ARG A 171 -5.18 9.53 3.20
N LEU A 172 -4.88 10.07 2.04
CA LEU A 172 -4.22 9.38 0.95
C LEU A 172 -2.82 9.96 0.76
N TYR A 173 -1.79 9.13 0.84
CA TYR A 173 -0.40 9.54 0.65
C TYR A 173 0.18 8.94 -0.61
N ILE A 174 0.90 9.76 -1.37
CA ILE A 174 1.76 9.32 -2.48
C ILE A 174 3.20 9.62 -2.07
N MET A 175 4.01 8.57 -1.92
CA MET A 175 5.38 8.68 -1.42
C MET A 175 6.37 8.50 -2.57
N ILE A 176 7.28 9.48 -2.71
CA ILE A 176 8.10 9.69 -3.89
C ILE A 176 9.58 9.60 -3.53
N ASN A 177 10.35 8.98 -4.42
CA ASN A 177 11.81 9.08 -4.46
C ASN A 177 12.23 9.22 -5.93
N GLU A 178 12.67 10.40 -6.36
CA GLU A 178 13.11 10.66 -7.74
C GLU A 178 14.41 9.93 -8.11
N ASP A 179 15.12 9.38 -7.14
CA ASP A 179 16.34 8.59 -7.38
C ASP A 179 16.10 7.07 -7.41
N ASP A 180 14.85 6.63 -7.21
CA ASP A 180 14.46 5.21 -7.19
C ASP A 180 14.86 4.47 -8.48
N SER A 181 15.88 3.60 -8.33
CA SER A 181 16.47 2.87 -9.45
C SER A 181 15.54 1.84 -10.09
N ALA A 182 14.61 1.27 -9.33
CA ALA A 182 13.68 0.27 -9.84
C ALA A 182 12.60 0.95 -10.69
N LEU A 183 12.08 2.08 -10.24
CA LEU A 183 11.13 2.88 -11.01
C LEU A 183 11.78 3.52 -12.23
N LEU A 184 13.03 3.99 -12.13
CA LEU A 184 13.79 4.42 -13.30
C LEU A 184 13.89 3.29 -14.34
N THR A 185 14.19 2.08 -13.90
CA THR A 185 14.26 0.90 -14.78
C THR A 185 12.88 0.54 -15.35
N SER A 186 11.79 0.66 -14.58
CA SER A 186 10.43 0.36 -15.04
C SER A 186 9.96 1.30 -16.16
N ARG A 187 10.48 2.54 -16.21
CA ARG A 187 10.26 3.49 -17.32
C ARG A 187 10.90 3.03 -18.64
N LEU A 188 12.03 2.34 -18.55
CA LEU A 188 12.79 1.87 -19.72
C LEU A 188 12.18 0.60 -20.33
N LYS A 189 11.34 -0.14 -19.59
CA LYS A 189 10.70 -1.37 -20.08
C LYS A 189 9.55 -1.04 -21.05
N PHE A 190 9.70 -1.46 -22.31
CA PHE A 190 8.73 -1.28 -23.39
C PHE A 190 7.32 -1.79 -23.02
N GLY A 191 6.29 -0.96 -23.16
CA GLY A 191 4.88 -1.39 -23.04
C GLY A 191 3.92 -0.31 -22.56
N GLU A 192 4.41 0.66 -21.79
CA GLU A 192 3.75 1.95 -21.65
C GLU A 192 4.67 2.99 -22.30
N LYS A 193 4.09 3.99 -22.98
CA LYS A 193 4.85 5.17 -23.46
C LYS A 193 5.82 5.57 -22.35
N GLN A 194 7.11 5.79 -22.64
CA GLN A 194 8.19 6.09 -21.68
C GLN A 194 7.85 7.30 -20.77
N ARG A 195 6.93 7.11 -19.84
CA ARG A 195 6.28 8.14 -19.03
C ARG A 195 6.86 8.06 -17.63
N ALA A 196 6.89 9.20 -16.96
CA ALA A 196 7.31 9.27 -15.58
C ALA A 196 6.41 8.39 -14.68
N ARG A 197 7.04 7.73 -13.69
CA ARG A 197 6.32 6.94 -12.68
C ARG A 197 5.97 7.84 -11.51
N LEU A 198 4.77 7.66 -10.97
CA LEU A 198 4.24 8.49 -9.90
C LEU A 198 5.10 8.45 -8.63
N GLY A 199 5.70 7.31 -8.30
CA GLY A 199 6.64 7.21 -7.17
C GLY A 199 8.05 7.77 -7.40
N HIS A 200 8.34 8.34 -8.58
CA HIS A 200 9.68 8.78 -8.99
C HIS A 200 9.62 10.13 -9.76
N TYR A 201 8.60 10.95 -9.54
CA TYR A 201 8.48 12.20 -10.29
C TYR A 201 7.77 13.27 -9.49
N THR A 202 8.45 14.38 -9.22
CA THR A 202 7.96 15.49 -8.37
C THR A 202 7.23 16.58 -9.13
N ARG A 203 6.97 16.38 -10.44
CA ARG A 203 6.22 17.33 -11.27
C ARG A 203 4.80 16.82 -11.58
N ASN A 204 3.89 17.76 -11.82
CA ASN A 204 2.48 17.49 -12.15
C ASN A 204 1.78 16.61 -11.10
N LEU A 205 1.99 16.93 -9.82
CA LEU A 205 1.36 16.29 -8.68
C LEU A 205 -0.03 16.92 -8.45
N ASN A 206 -1.02 16.51 -9.25
CA ASN A 206 -2.25 17.27 -9.47
C ASN A 206 -3.51 16.75 -8.75
N SER A 207 -3.43 15.68 -7.96
CA SER A 207 -4.58 15.16 -7.21
C SER A 207 -5.05 16.15 -6.15
N ASN A 208 -6.36 16.33 -6.06
CA ASN A 208 -6.98 17.16 -5.01
C ASN A 208 -7.09 16.42 -3.68
N SER A 209 -6.97 15.09 -3.71
CA SER A 209 -7.21 14.22 -2.55
C SER A 209 -5.91 13.72 -1.90
N ALA A 210 -4.81 13.69 -2.65
CA ALA A 210 -3.55 13.11 -2.19
C ALA A 210 -2.62 14.12 -1.52
N VAL A 211 -1.93 13.65 -0.49
CA VAL A 211 -0.77 14.32 0.11
C VAL A 211 0.49 13.69 -0.45
N TYR A 212 1.28 14.48 -1.16
CA TYR A 212 2.56 14.02 -1.72
C TYR A 212 3.66 14.22 -0.69
N ILE A 213 4.49 13.19 -0.50
CA ILE A 213 5.66 13.24 0.38
C ILE A 213 6.89 12.81 -0.40
N ASP A 214 7.85 13.72 -0.54
CA ASP A 214 9.11 13.50 -1.22
C ASP A 214 10.22 13.12 -0.24
N PHE A 215 10.85 11.98 -0.51
CA PHE A 215 11.93 11.41 0.29
C PHE A 215 13.30 11.54 -0.40
N THR A 216 13.35 12.10 -1.61
CA THR A 216 14.54 12.09 -2.48
C THR A 216 15.81 12.55 -1.77
N ASN A 217 15.73 13.65 -1.02
CA ASN A 217 16.87 14.25 -0.33
C ASN A 217 17.13 13.69 1.07
N ALA A 218 16.29 12.79 1.58
CA ALA A 218 16.44 12.26 2.92
C ALA A 218 17.69 11.36 3.02
N LYS A 219 18.47 11.57 4.09
CA LYS A 219 19.64 10.73 4.36
C LYS A 219 19.25 9.24 4.37
N HIS A 220 20.11 8.41 3.79
CA HIS A 220 19.93 6.95 3.63
C HIS A 220 18.92 6.48 2.58
N VAL A 221 18.08 7.35 2.00
CA VAL A 221 17.13 6.97 0.93
C VAL A 221 17.87 6.63 -0.36
N LYS A 222 18.69 7.55 -0.87
CA LYS A 222 19.47 7.34 -2.10
C LYS A 222 18.57 6.75 -3.22
N ARG A 223 19.02 5.69 -3.88
CA ARG A 223 18.32 5.02 -4.99
C ARG A 223 17.35 3.92 -4.55
N SER A 224 16.97 3.89 -3.28
CA SER A 224 16.14 2.83 -2.69
C SER A 224 14.74 2.80 -3.29
N HIS A 225 14.25 1.59 -3.54
CA HIS A 225 12.88 1.31 -3.93
C HIS A 225 11.96 0.97 -2.75
N ALA A 226 12.56 0.64 -1.60
CA ALA A 226 11.86 0.25 -0.38
C ALA A 226 12.39 1.08 0.80
N TYR A 227 12.37 2.42 0.66
CA TYR A 227 13.00 3.33 1.62
C TYR A 227 12.32 3.34 3.00
N PHE A 228 11.10 2.80 3.13
CA PHE A 228 10.50 2.43 4.42
C PHE A 228 11.28 1.34 5.17
N GLU A 229 12.18 0.62 4.51
CA GLU A 229 13.01 -0.42 5.09
C GLU A 229 14.48 0.00 5.03
N ASP A 230 14.98 0.33 3.84
CA ASP A 230 16.41 0.61 3.61
C ASP A 230 16.90 1.87 4.34
N ALA A 231 16.03 2.87 4.49
CA ALA A 231 16.36 4.15 5.10
C ALA A 231 15.80 4.31 6.52
N ILE A 232 15.39 3.22 7.18
CA ILE A 232 14.80 3.26 8.52
C ILE A 232 15.72 3.87 9.60
N LYS A 233 17.03 3.94 9.34
CA LYS A 233 18.01 4.62 10.20
C LYS A 233 17.83 6.14 10.21
N ASN A 234 17.19 6.72 9.18
CA ASN A 234 16.78 8.11 9.20
C ASN A 234 15.50 8.24 10.03
N LYS A 235 15.57 9.04 11.11
CA LYS A 235 14.46 9.22 12.05
C LYS A 235 13.25 9.87 11.40
N ASN A 236 13.44 10.80 10.47
CA ASN A 236 12.34 11.47 9.78
C ASN A 236 11.64 10.51 8.83
N VAL A 237 12.41 9.72 8.06
CA VAL A 237 11.84 8.65 7.22
C VAL A 237 11.03 7.67 8.07
N LYS A 238 11.62 7.18 9.17
CA LYS A 238 10.95 6.26 10.09
C LYS A 238 9.67 6.86 10.68
N ASP A 239 9.71 8.12 11.11
CA ASP A 239 8.57 8.81 11.73
C ASP A 239 7.41 9.01 10.73
N VAL A 240 7.71 9.39 9.49
CA VAL A 240 6.69 9.52 8.44
C VAL A 240 5.99 8.20 8.20
N PHE A 241 6.73 7.09 8.03
CA PHE A 241 6.12 5.76 7.86
C PHE A 241 5.40 5.26 9.11
N GLN A 242 5.97 5.49 10.30
CA GLN A 242 5.34 5.17 11.57
C GLN A 242 3.95 5.82 11.66
N LYS A 243 3.86 7.14 11.41
CA LYS A 243 2.61 7.89 11.43
C LYS A 243 1.65 7.43 10.34
N ALA A 244 2.14 7.28 9.11
CA ALA A 244 1.30 6.87 7.98
C ALA A 244 0.65 5.50 8.24
N PHE A 245 1.43 4.49 8.64
CA PHE A 245 0.94 3.13 8.89
C PHE A 245 0.01 3.05 10.11
N ASN A 246 0.16 3.94 11.08
CA ASN A 246 -0.65 3.98 12.29
C ASN A 246 -1.88 4.90 12.21
N GLY A 247 -2.25 5.36 11.01
CA GLY A 247 -3.47 6.16 10.82
C GLY A 247 -3.34 7.62 11.29
N GLU A 248 -2.11 8.14 11.40
CA GLU A 248 -1.79 9.49 11.85
C GLU A 248 -1.44 10.45 10.68
N ARG A 249 -1.06 11.68 11.03
CA ARG A 249 -0.60 12.76 10.14
C ARG A 249 0.88 12.63 9.83
N ALA A 250 1.21 11.94 8.75
CA ALA A 250 2.59 11.72 8.32
C ALA A 250 3.25 13.01 7.83
N GLU A 251 2.48 13.94 7.27
CA GLU A 251 2.95 15.24 6.79
C GLU A 251 3.20 16.27 7.91
N LYS A 252 2.73 16.00 9.13
CA LYS A 252 2.81 16.96 10.23
C LYS A 252 4.25 17.21 10.64
N GLY A 253 4.69 18.46 10.45
CA GLY A 253 6.03 18.94 10.80
C GLY A 253 7.03 18.89 9.64
N LEU A 254 6.62 18.41 8.46
CA LEU A 254 7.43 18.48 7.24
C LEU A 254 7.31 19.86 6.59
N LEU A 255 8.34 20.23 5.83
CA LEU A 255 8.33 21.44 5.00
C LEU A 255 7.47 21.19 3.75
N TYR A 256 6.49 22.06 3.49
CA TYR A 256 5.72 22.02 2.26
C TYR A 256 6.39 22.89 1.19
N GLU A 257 6.72 22.28 0.05
CA GLU A 257 7.31 22.94 -1.11
C GLU A 257 6.24 23.18 -2.17
N ALA A 258 5.72 24.42 -2.21
CA ALA A 258 4.59 24.80 -3.06
C ALA A 258 4.87 24.61 -4.56
N GLU A 259 6.12 24.77 -5.01
CA GLU A 259 6.51 24.58 -6.41
C GLU A 259 6.34 23.13 -6.88
N MET A 260 6.53 22.15 -5.99
CA MET A 260 6.36 20.72 -6.29
C MET A 260 4.98 20.19 -5.88
N ASN A 261 4.23 20.93 -5.05
CA ASN A 261 3.06 20.46 -4.34
C ASN A 261 3.36 19.20 -3.50
N ALA A 262 4.46 19.21 -2.75
CA ALA A 262 4.89 18.07 -1.94
C ALA A 262 5.47 18.50 -0.59
N TYR A 263 5.38 17.60 0.39
CA TYR A 263 6.08 17.73 1.66
C TYR A 263 7.42 17.02 1.60
N SER A 264 8.50 17.69 1.99
CA SER A 264 9.85 17.15 1.90
C SER A 264 10.34 16.54 3.20
N VAL A 265 10.98 15.39 3.07
CA VAL A 265 11.68 14.69 4.15
C VAL A 265 13.17 14.91 3.96
N VAL A 266 13.84 15.40 5.00
CA VAL A 266 15.30 15.65 5.07
C VAL A 266 15.99 14.71 6.05
#